data_AF-A0A916ADF0-F1
#
_entry.id   AF-A0A916ADF0-F1
#
_cell.length_a   1.000
_cell.length_b   1.000
_cell.length_c   1.000
_cell.angle_alpha   90.00
_cell.angle_beta   90.00
_cell.angle_gamma   90.00
#
_symmetry.space_group_name_H-M   'P 1'
#
loop_
_entity.id
_entity.type
_entity.pdbx_description
1 polymer ?
#
loop_
_entity_poly.entity_id
_entity_poly.type
_entity_poly.pdbx_seq_one_letter_code
_entity_poly.pdbx_strand_id
1 'polypeptide(L)'
;MLDGLKRLFAGPVAGAAKDWDGVLPWSDAKSYTFREVGDAGFVIDGNTAGAAWRLEWGPSQRPYIKGHELRLRAELGLHAELQLVLLNRQLQEQMEKTVFDQYVEGVQTRIDNQTPPEMRWLVMFPKLGAPEMGALKDRYVALGSVKTWLAKWLEGPLAQSLLALRVADDTPVVLMIGRGRLMLRTAMPDPVVAQLQAWLRVFETAIREARRMANESTDTVSPSTHGSSLWSASALPGDERDGTK
;
A
#
# COMPACT_ATOMS: atom_id res chain seq x y z
N MET A 1 8.92 -1.57 -63.40
CA MET A 1 7.77 -0.69 -63.13
C MET A 1 6.64 -1.59 -62.68
N LEU A 2 6.23 -1.53 -61.40
CA LEU A 2 4.90 -1.95 -60.86
C LEU A 2 4.87 -2.01 -59.31
N ASP A 3 5.96 -1.71 -58.58
CA ASP A 3 5.94 -1.69 -57.10
C ASP A 3 5.51 -0.34 -56.48
N GLY A 4 5.27 0.69 -57.30
CA GLY A 4 4.92 2.04 -56.82
C GLY A 4 3.44 2.25 -56.47
N LEU A 5 2.54 1.30 -56.78
CA LEU A 5 1.09 1.52 -56.69
C LEU A 5 0.39 0.84 -55.49
N LYS A 6 1.12 0.14 -54.61
CA LYS A 6 0.52 -0.51 -53.42
C LYS A 6 0.45 0.39 -52.18
N ARG A 7 1.07 1.57 -52.20
CA ARG A 7 1.14 2.49 -51.04
C ARG A 7 0.03 3.54 -50.97
N LEU A 8 -0.96 3.50 -51.85
CA LEU A 8 -2.07 4.47 -51.91
C LEU A 8 -3.43 3.91 -51.48
N PHE A 9 -3.51 2.64 -51.05
CA PHE A 9 -4.76 2.02 -50.58
C PHE A 9 -4.66 1.41 -49.17
N ALA A 10 -3.60 1.72 -48.42
CA ALA A 10 -3.59 1.48 -46.99
C ALA A 10 -4.41 2.59 -46.32
N GLY A 11 -5.72 2.35 -46.15
CA GLY A 11 -6.51 3.08 -45.16
C GLY A 11 -5.82 3.01 -43.79
N PRO A 12 -6.06 3.98 -42.89
CA PRO A 12 -5.33 4.07 -41.64
C PRO A 12 -5.36 2.71 -40.95
N VAL A 13 -4.18 2.08 -40.84
CA VAL A 13 -3.98 0.95 -39.94
C VAL A 13 -4.46 1.47 -38.59
N ALA A 14 -5.41 0.78 -37.97
CA ALA A 14 -5.97 1.14 -36.69
C ALA A 14 -4.88 1.10 -35.60
N GLY A 15 -4.04 2.13 -35.56
CA GLY A 15 -3.52 2.69 -34.33
C GLY A 15 -4.66 3.50 -33.74
N ALA A 16 -5.64 2.78 -33.17
CA ALA A 16 -6.76 3.40 -32.49
C ALA A 16 -6.20 4.28 -31.35
N ALA A 17 -6.73 5.49 -31.27
CA ALA A 17 -6.24 6.58 -30.44
C ALA A 17 -5.85 6.12 -29.03
N LYS A 18 -4.65 6.52 -28.62
CA LYS A 18 -4.13 6.37 -27.27
C LYS A 18 -4.72 7.46 -26.36
N ASP A 19 -5.98 7.80 -26.58
CA ASP A 19 -6.70 8.75 -25.75
C ASP A 19 -7.25 7.93 -24.60
N TRP A 20 -6.84 8.26 -23.37
CA TRP A 20 -7.30 7.63 -22.15
C TRP A 20 -8.80 7.90 -21.95
N ASP A 21 -9.61 7.26 -22.77
CA ASP A 21 -10.98 7.66 -23.05
C ASP A 21 -11.80 7.60 -21.78
N GLY A 22 -12.41 8.73 -21.43
CA GLY A 22 -13.07 8.97 -20.15
C GLY A 22 -12.17 9.26 -18.94
N VAL A 23 -10.90 8.85 -18.91
CA VAL A 23 -9.98 9.11 -17.78
C VAL A 23 -9.60 10.58 -17.69
N LEU A 24 -9.25 11.22 -18.80
CA LEU A 24 -8.94 12.65 -18.84
C LEU A 24 -10.19 13.50 -18.48
N PRO A 25 -11.35 13.32 -19.13
CA PRO A 25 -12.59 14.01 -18.73
C PRO A 25 -12.98 13.78 -17.26
N TRP A 26 -12.79 12.56 -16.74
CA TRP A 26 -13.04 12.26 -15.34
C TRP A 26 -12.09 13.02 -14.41
N SER A 27 -10.80 13.09 -14.75
CA SER A 27 -9.79 13.81 -13.99
C SER A 27 -10.11 15.30 -13.94
N ASP A 28 -10.44 15.90 -15.09
CA ASP A 28 -10.83 17.31 -15.19
C ASP A 28 -12.09 17.61 -14.39
N ALA A 29 -13.11 16.77 -14.48
CA ALA A 29 -14.36 16.91 -13.72
C ALA A 29 -14.16 16.82 -12.20
N LYS A 30 -13.07 16.20 -11.75
CA LYS A 30 -12.68 16.13 -10.33
C LYS A 30 -11.60 17.13 -9.95
N SER A 31 -11.16 17.98 -10.90
CA SER A 31 -10.04 18.91 -10.74
C SER A 31 -8.75 18.21 -10.27
N TYR A 32 -8.55 16.98 -10.73
CA TYR A 32 -7.30 16.25 -10.51
C TYR A 32 -6.26 16.65 -11.56
N THR A 33 -4.98 16.54 -11.21
CA THR A 33 -3.89 16.76 -12.18
C THR A 33 -3.61 15.47 -12.92
N PHE A 34 -3.91 15.43 -14.22
CA PHE A 34 -3.61 14.29 -15.10
C PHE A 34 -2.29 14.50 -15.85
N ARG A 35 -1.49 13.44 -15.98
CA ARG A 35 -0.28 13.39 -16.81
C ARG A 35 -0.10 12.02 -17.44
N GLU A 36 0.15 11.98 -18.73
CA GLU A 36 0.59 10.75 -19.40
C GLU A 36 2.05 10.46 -19.05
N VAL A 37 2.40 9.17 -18.92
CA VAL A 37 3.76 8.73 -18.61
C VAL A 37 4.20 7.68 -19.62
N GLY A 38 5.10 8.12 -20.50
CA GLY A 38 5.63 7.28 -21.57
C GLY A 38 4.50 6.74 -22.46
N ASP A 39 4.69 5.51 -22.93
CA ASP A 39 3.79 4.91 -23.91
C ASP A 39 2.77 3.91 -23.34
N ALA A 40 2.70 3.71 -22.04
CA ALA A 40 1.89 2.63 -21.46
C ALA A 40 1.28 3.00 -20.11
N GLY A 41 1.14 4.28 -19.78
CA GLY A 41 0.60 4.65 -18.49
C GLY A 41 0.26 6.13 -18.32
N PHE A 42 -0.31 6.42 -17.16
CA PHE A 42 -0.65 7.76 -16.72
C PHE A 42 -0.57 7.90 -15.20
N VAL A 43 -0.60 9.15 -14.76
CA VAL A 43 -0.59 9.56 -13.37
C VAL A 43 -1.72 10.57 -13.15
N ILE A 44 -2.44 10.40 -12.05
CA ILE A 44 -3.44 11.33 -11.54
C ILE A 44 -3.02 11.73 -10.13
N ASP A 45 -2.82 13.02 -9.90
CA ASP A 45 -2.59 13.58 -8.56
C ASP A 45 -3.87 14.23 -8.04
N GLY A 46 -4.20 13.97 -6.77
CA GLY A 46 -5.37 14.53 -6.10
C GLY A 46 -5.14 14.73 -4.60
N ASN A 47 -6.20 15.11 -3.89
CA ASN A 47 -6.16 15.33 -2.45
C ASN A 47 -7.45 14.83 -1.80
N THR A 48 -7.31 14.23 -0.62
CA THR A 48 -8.45 13.82 0.21
C THR A 48 -8.16 14.16 1.66
N ALA A 49 -9.06 14.93 2.30
CA ALA A 49 -8.95 15.31 3.70
C ALA A 49 -7.59 15.92 4.09
N GLY A 50 -6.95 16.67 3.19
CA GLY A 50 -5.63 17.27 3.40
C GLY A 50 -4.46 16.30 3.21
N ALA A 51 -4.68 15.09 2.69
CA ALA A 51 -3.63 14.18 2.24
C ALA A 51 -3.53 14.23 0.71
N ALA A 52 -2.37 14.65 0.20
CA ALA A 52 -2.08 14.49 -1.21
C ALA A 52 -1.92 12.99 -1.51
N TRP A 53 -2.56 12.54 -2.59
CA TRP A 53 -2.43 11.18 -3.09
C TRP A 53 -2.09 11.19 -4.58
N ARG A 54 -1.47 10.10 -5.01
CA ARG A 54 -1.16 9.82 -6.40
C ARG A 54 -1.72 8.47 -6.80
N LEU A 55 -2.42 8.44 -7.91
CA LEU A 55 -2.83 7.26 -8.65
C LEU A 55 -1.93 7.13 -9.87
N GLU A 56 -1.34 5.96 -10.08
CA GLU A 56 -0.53 5.63 -11.25
C GLU A 56 -1.09 4.34 -11.87
N TRP A 57 -1.27 4.32 -13.18
CA TRP A 57 -1.59 3.11 -13.93
C TRP A 57 -0.49 2.89 -14.97
N GLY A 58 0.04 1.68 -15.04
CA GLY A 58 1.11 1.34 -15.99
C GLY A 58 1.67 -0.07 -15.76
N PRO A 59 2.82 -0.43 -16.39
CA PRO A 59 3.43 -1.74 -16.23
C PRO A 59 3.65 -2.12 -14.75
N SER A 60 3.41 -3.39 -14.43
CA SER A 60 3.57 -3.93 -13.08
C SER A 60 5.00 -3.79 -12.56
N GLN A 61 5.10 -3.43 -11.27
CA GLN A 61 6.36 -3.40 -10.52
C GLN A 61 6.45 -4.52 -9.48
N ARG A 62 5.61 -5.56 -9.60
CA ARG A 62 5.72 -6.77 -8.75
C ARG A 62 5.67 -8.05 -9.55
N PRO A 63 6.41 -9.07 -9.09
CA PRO A 63 6.42 -10.37 -9.75
C PRO A 63 5.05 -11.07 -9.72
N TYR A 64 4.22 -10.79 -8.71
CA TYR A 64 2.90 -11.41 -8.55
C TYR A 64 1.75 -10.65 -9.24
N ILE A 65 2.00 -9.49 -9.86
CA ILE A 65 1.02 -8.76 -10.67
C ILE A 65 1.45 -8.87 -12.13
N LYS A 66 0.59 -9.45 -12.97
CA LYS A 66 0.85 -9.60 -14.41
C LYS A 66 0.27 -8.43 -15.19
N GLY A 67 0.98 -7.97 -16.22
CA GLY A 67 0.51 -6.91 -17.11
C GLY A 67 0.54 -5.53 -16.46
N HIS A 68 -0.61 -4.85 -16.48
CA HIS A 68 -0.77 -3.50 -15.94
C HIS A 68 -1.26 -3.51 -14.50
N GLU A 69 -0.84 -2.49 -13.77
CA GLU A 69 -1.04 -2.35 -12.35
C GLU A 69 -1.60 -0.96 -12.04
N LEU A 70 -2.61 -0.92 -11.18
CA LEU A 70 -3.04 0.29 -10.51
C LEU A 70 -2.26 0.44 -9.19
N ARG A 71 -1.60 1.59 -9.02
CA ARG A 71 -0.86 1.98 -7.81
C ARG A 71 -1.43 3.26 -7.25
N LEU A 72 -1.80 3.25 -5.98
CA LEU A 72 -2.25 4.41 -5.22
C LEU A 72 -1.29 4.64 -4.06
N ARG A 73 -0.89 5.88 -3.81
CA ARG A 73 0.00 6.24 -2.70
C ARG A 73 -0.38 7.58 -2.07
N ALA A 74 -0.24 7.68 -0.76
CA ALA A 74 -0.43 8.91 0.00
C ALA A 74 0.59 8.98 1.14
N GLU A 75 1.17 10.15 1.35
CA GLU A 75 1.98 10.45 2.54
C GLU A 75 1.02 10.88 3.65
N LEU A 76 1.00 10.13 4.76
CA LEU A 76 0.07 10.39 5.85
C LEU A 76 0.75 10.96 7.10
N GLY A 77 2.08 10.95 7.16
CA GLY A 77 2.82 11.40 8.34
C GLY A 77 2.64 10.48 9.56
N LEU A 78 2.23 9.23 9.33
CA LEU A 78 2.12 8.22 10.39
C LEU A 78 3.50 7.82 10.92
N HIS A 79 3.52 7.25 12.13
CA HIS A 79 4.76 6.76 12.74
C HIS A 79 5.52 5.81 11.80
N ALA A 80 6.84 6.00 11.67
CA ALA A 80 7.65 5.29 10.67
C ALA A 80 7.68 3.76 10.88
N GLU A 81 7.49 3.32 12.12
CA GLU A 81 7.47 1.91 12.52
C GLU A 81 6.10 1.23 12.36
N LEU A 82 5.05 2.00 12.03
CA LEU A 82 3.75 1.43 11.73
C LEU A 82 3.84 0.67 10.40
N GLN A 83 3.72 -0.65 10.47
CA GLN A 83 3.85 -1.56 9.35
C GLN A 83 2.67 -2.51 9.33
N LEU A 84 1.77 -2.29 8.38
CA LEU A 84 0.50 -3.01 8.28
C LEU A 84 0.27 -3.43 6.84
N VAL A 85 -0.31 -4.60 6.63
CA VAL A 85 -0.73 -5.04 5.29
C VAL A 85 -2.02 -5.84 5.37
N LEU A 86 -2.89 -5.58 4.40
CA LEU A 86 -4.07 -6.37 4.06
C LEU A 86 -3.90 -6.90 2.65
N LEU A 87 -4.13 -8.21 2.49
CA LEU A 87 -4.03 -8.96 1.24
C LEU A 87 -5.33 -9.71 0.98
N ASN A 88 -5.71 -9.94 -0.27
CA ASN A 88 -6.71 -10.97 -0.57
C ASN A 88 -6.14 -12.38 -0.25
N ARG A 89 -6.99 -13.31 0.17
CA ARG A 89 -6.54 -14.63 0.68
C ARG A 89 -5.71 -15.41 -0.34
N GLN A 90 -6.16 -15.44 -1.59
CA GLN A 90 -5.46 -16.19 -2.63
C GLN A 90 -4.04 -15.66 -2.89
N LEU A 91 -3.85 -14.33 -2.86
CA LEU A 91 -2.52 -13.74 -2.95
C LEU A 91 -1.67 -14.08 -1.73
N GLN A 92 -2.26 -14.00 -0.53
CA GLN A 92 -1.58 -14.34 0.70
C GLN A 92 -1.05 -15.78 0.65
N GLU A 93 -1.87 -16.74 0.24
CA GLU A 93 -1.50 -18.17 0.14
C GLU A 93 -0.39 -18.40 -0.89
N GLN A 94 -0.49 -17.73 -2.05
CA GLN A 94 0.57 -17.77 -3.07
C GLN A 94 1.90 -17.21 -2.55
N MET A 95 1.86 -16.09 -1.82
CA MET A 95 3.05 -15.47 -1.25
C MET A 95 3.67 -16.36 -0.16
N GLU A 96 2.88 -16.97 0.71
CA GLU A 96 3.39 -17.90 1.73
C GLU A 96 4.05 -19.13 1.11
N LYS A 97 3.42 -19.70 0.08
CA LYS A 97 4.04 -20.80 -0.68
C LYS A 97 5.38 -20.36 -1.29
N THR A 98 5.40 -19.19 -1.94
CA THR A 98 6.63 -18.67 -2.56
C THR A 98 7.74 -18.46 -1.53
N VAL A 99 7.40 -17.91 -0.36
CA VAL A 99 8.36 -17.69 0.73
C VAL A 99 8.85 -19.03 1.29
N PHE A 100 7.96 -20.00 1.50
CA PHE A 100 8.32 -21.35 1.95
C PHE A 100 9.25 -22.05 0.96
N ASP A 101 8.94 -22.03 -0.33
CA ASP A 101 9.76 -22.64 -1.39
C ASP A 101 11.18 -22.01 -1.39
N GLN A 102 11.29 -20.68 -1.26
CA GLN A 102 12.58 -19.98 -1.13
C GLN A 102 13.38 -20.39 0.11
N TYR A 103 12.70 -20.69 1.24
CA TYR A 103 13.36 -21.19 2.45
C TYR A 103 13.83 -22.64 2.32
N VAL A 104 13.05 -23.52 1.67
CA VAL A 104 13.38 -24.95 1.49
C VAL A 104 14.48 -25.16 0.45
N GLU A 105 14.50 -24.36 -0.62
CA GLU A 105 15.51 -24.45 -1.69
C GLU A 105 16.90 -23.92 -1.28
N GLY A 106 17.12 -23.60 0.00
CA GLY A 106 18.46 -23.32 0.53
C GLY A 106 19.06 -22.00 0.02
N VAL A 107 18.22 -21.03 -0.39
CA VAL A 107 18.66 -19.65 -0.67
C VAL A 107 18.91 -18.92 0.66
N GLN A 108 19.80 -19.48 1.48
CA GLN A 108 20.01 -19.13 2.88
C GLN A 108 20.93 -17.91 3.05
N THR A 109 21.36 -17.26 1.97
CA THR A 109 22.37 -16.20 2.04
C THR A 109 21.98 -14.89 1.39
N ARG A 110 20.73 -14.71 0.93
CA ARG A 110 20.23 -13.41 0.43
C ARG A 110 18.69 -13.34 0.53
N ILE A 111 18.15 -13.13 1.73
CA ILE A 111 16.95 -12.28 1.85
C ILE A 111 17.44 -10.85 1.55
N ASP A 112 17.87 -10.64 0.31
CA ASP A 112 18.34 -9.36 -0.20
C ASP A 112 17.12 -8.45 -0.34
N ASN A 113 17.34 -7.16 -0.51
CA ASN A 113 16.30 -6.14 -0.68
C ASN A 113 15.33 -6.40 -1.87
N GLN A 114 15.47 -7.52 -2.58
CA GLN A 114 14.62 -8.00 -3.66
C GLN A 114 13.27 -8.55 -3.17
N THR A 115 13.17 -9.10 -1.96
CA THR A 115 11.89 -9.60 -1.45
C THR A 115 10.97 -8.42 -1.12
N PRO A 116 9.79 -8.30 -1.74
CA PRO A 116 8.85 -7.22 -1.46
C PRO A 116 8.48 -7.14 0.04
N PRO A 117 8.34 -5.95 0.63
CA PRO A 117 8.03 -5.79 2.05
C PRO A 117 6.82 -6.61 2.51
N GLU A 118 5.75 -6.61 1.73
CA GLU A 118 4.52 -7.36 2.00
C GLU A 118 4.74 -8.87 2.14
N MET A 119 5.69 -9.46 1.40
CA MET A 119 6.02 -10.88 1.52
C MET A 119 6.86 -11.15 2.77
N ARG A 120 7.81 -10.26 3.09
CA ARG A 120 8.62 -10.36 4.30
C ARG A 120 7.75 -10.26 5.56
N TRP A 121 6.73 -9.40 5.52
CA TRP A 121 5.86 -9.17 6.66
C TRP A 121 4.98 -10.37 7.01
N LEU A 122 4.65 -11.24 6.06
CA LEU A 122 3.88 -12.47 6.30
C LEU A 122 4.49 -13.38 7.36
N VAL A 123 5.83 -13.41 7.43
CA VAL A 123 6.56 -14.22 8.40
C VAL A 123 6.97 -13.44 9.66
N MET A 124 6.93 -12.10 9.61
CA MET A 124 7.39 -11.25 10.71
C MET A 124 6.27 -10.82 11.65
N PHE A 125 5.04 -10.65 11.16
CA PHE A 125 3.97 -10.02 11.92
C PHE A 125 2.78 -10.94 12.17
N PRO A 126 2.11 -10.79 13.33
CA PRO A 126 0.93 -11.58 13.63
C PRO A 126 -0.23 -11.20 12.70
N LYS A 127 -0.96 -12.21 12.24
CA LYS A 127 -2.23 -12.03 11.54
C LYS A 127 -3.35 -11.69 12.52
N LEU A 128 -4.34 -10.93 12.06
CA LEU A 128 -5.63 -10.83 12.73
C LEU A 128 -6.37 -12.17 12.69
N GLY A 129 -6.99 -12.54 13.80
CA GLY A 129 -7.85 -13.72 13.91
C GLY A 129 -9.22 -13.49 13.28
N ALA A 130 -9.98 -14.57 13.11
CA ALA A 130 -11.33 -14.50 12.52
C ALA A 130 -12.29 -13.54 13.25
N PRO A 131 -12.31 -13.44 14.60
CA PRO A 131 -13.17 -12.46 15.28
C PRO A 131 -12.81 -11.01 14.96
N GLU A 132 -11.51 -10.70 14.87
CA GLU A 132 -11.02 -9.35 14.56
C GLU A 132 -11.27 -8.96 13.10
N MET A 133 -11.26 -9.94 12.19
CA MET A 133 -11.53 -9.71 10.77
C MET A 133 -13.03 -9.62 10.44
N GLY A 134 -13.91 -10.19 11.25
CA GLY A 134 -15.35 -10.22 10.99
C GLY A 134 -15.67 -10.75 9.59
N ALA A 135 -16.50 -10.03 8.83
CA ALA A 135 -16.87 -10.39 7.46
C ALA A 135 -15.70 -10.32 6.45
N LEU A 136 -14.63 -9.57 6.74
CA LEU A 136 -13.46 -9.52 5.85
C LEU A 136 -12.72 -10.85 5.80
N LYS A 137 -12.87 -11.72 6.81
CA LYS A 137 -12.12 -12.97 6.92
C LYS A 137 -12.28 -13.88 5.70
N ASP A 138 -13.41 -13.79 5.00
CA ASP A 138 -13.71 -14.67 3.87
C ASP A 138 -12.91 -14.30 2.62
N ARG A 139 -12.50 -13.04 2.48
CA ARG A 139 -11.83 -12.52 1.27
C ARG A 139 -10.43 -11.97 1.53
N TYR A 140 -10.12 -11.60 2.76
CA TYR A 140 -8.89 -10.91 3.12
C TYR A 140 -8.19 -11.52 4.33
N VAL A 141 -6.88 -11.25 4.41
CA VAL A 141 -6.02 -11.48 5.56
C VAL A 141 -5.31 -10.17 5.87
N ALA A 142 -5.22 -9.81 7.14
CA ALA A 142 -4.49 -8.63 7.58
C ALA A 142 -3.48 -8.99 8.68
N LEU A 143 -2.32 -8.34 8.65
CA LEU A 143 -1.25 -8.49 9.63
C LEU A 143 -0.48 -7.18 9.81
N GLY A 144 0.20 -7.02 10.94
CA GLY A 144 1.02 -5.84 11.15
C GLY A 144 1.68 -5.76 12.52
N SER A 145 2.54 -4.74 12.67
CA SER A 145 3.35 -4.52 13.88
C SER A 145 2.53 -4.16 15.11
N VAL A 146 1.37 -3.52 14.94
CA VAL A 146 0.45 -3.12 16.03
C VAL A 146 -0.95 -3.68 15.75
N LYS A 147 -1.22 -4.87 16.29
CA LYS A 147 -2.44 -5.64 16.00
C LYS A 147 -3.73 -4.89 16.34
N THR A 148 -3.77 -4.23 17.50
CA THR A 148 -4.93 -3.46 17.96
C THR A 148 -5.20 -2.25 17.09
N TRP A 149 -4.15 -1.61 16.58
CA TRP A 149 -4.30 -0.50 15.63
C TRP A 149 -4.89 -1.01 14.32
N LEU A 150 -4.36 -2.11 13.79
CA LEU A 150 -4.86 -2.72 12.55
C LEU A 150 -6.33 -3.13 12.62
N ALA A 151 -6.74 -3.78 13.72
CA ALA A 151 -8.13 -4.17 13.92
C ALA A 151 -9.06 -2.95 13.88
N LYS A 152 -8.75 -1.93 14.69
CA LYS A 152 -9.52 -0.67 14.73
C LYS A 152 -9.54 0.10 13.41
N TRP A 153 -8.48 0.01 12.61
CA TRP A 153 -8.41 0.68 11.30
C TRP A 153 -9.34 0.03 10.29
N LEU A 154 -9.41 -1.30 10.33
CA LEU A 154 -10.27 -2.08 9.45
C LEU A 154 -11.73 -2.06 9.91
N GLU A 155 -12.01 -1.75 11.16
CA GLU A 155 -13.38 -1.56 11.64
C GLU A 155 -14.12 -0.43 10.90
N GLY A 156 -15.44 -0.59 10.74
CA GLY A 156 -16.31 0.48 10.25
C GLY A 156 -16.18 0.76 8.74
N PRO A 157 -16.00 2.04 8.32
CA PRO A 157 -16.10 2.43 6.90
C PRO A 157 -15.12 1.72 5.98
N LEU A 158 -13.90 1.43 6.45
CA LEU A 158 -12.89 0.77 5.62
C LEU A 158 -13.30 -0.67 5.28
N ALA A 159 -13.71 -1.48 6.27
CA ALA A 159 -14.26 -2.81 6.02
C ALA A 159 -15.43 -2.78 5.04
N GLN A 160 -16.38 -1.86 5.21
CA GLN A 160 -17.53 -1.74 4.32
C GLN A 160 -17.10 -1.44 2.87
N SER A 161 -16.14 -0.53 2.69
CA SER A 161 -15.62 -0.20 1.36
C SER A 161 -14.91 -1.37 0.70
N LEU A 162 -14.15 -2.17 1.46
CA LEU A 162 -13.46 -3.37 0.99
C LEU A 162 -14.47 -4.46 0.60
N LEU A 163 -15.49 -4.69 1.42
CA LEU A 163 -16.53 -5.68 1.13
C LEU A 163 -17.37 -5.32 -0.11
N ALA A 164 -17.55 -4.03 -0.37
CA ALA A 164 -18.27 -3.55 -1.55
C ALA A 164 -17.50 -3.73 -2.87
N LEU A 165 -16.18 -3.97 -2.82
CA LEU A 165 -15.39 -4.22 -4.03
C LEU A 165 -15.80 -5.53 -4.70
N ARG A 166 -16.17 -5.42 -5.97
CA ARG A 166 -16.36 -6.55 -6.88
C ARG A 166 -15.06 -6.80 -7.61
N VAL A 167 -14.22 -7.63 -7.01
CA VAL A 167 -12.92 -8.03 -7.55
C VAL A 167 -12.85 -9.56 -7.46
N ALA A 168 -12.35 -10.20 -8.52
CA ALA A 168 -12.16 -11.64 -8.56
C ALA A 168 -11.12 -12.07 -7.51
N ASP A 169 -11.29 -13.26 -6.94
CA ASP A 169 -10.44 -13.73 -5.83
C ASP A 169 -8.97 -13.87 -6.22
N ASP A 170 -8.69 -14.10 -7.50
CA ASP A 170 -7.34 -14.27 -8.07
C ASP A 170 -6.66 -12.95 -8.43
N THR A 171 -7.41 -11.83 -8.42
CA THR A 171 -6.86 -10.51 -8.67
C THR A 171 -6.10 -10.05 -7.42
N PRO A 172 -4.78 -9.79 -7.51
CA PRO A 172 -3.99 -9.38 -6.36
C PRO A 172 -4.52 -8.06 -5.77
N VAL A 173 -4.69 -8.02 -4.46
CA VAL A 173 -5.03 -6.80 -3.72
C VAL A 173 -4.05 -6.65 -2.58
N VAL A 174 -3.34 -5.52 -2.55
CA VAL A 174 -2.45 -5.15 -1.45
C VAL A 174 -2.84 -3.75 -0.98
N LEU A 175 -3.23 -3.63 0.28
CA LEU A 175 -3.40 -2.35 0.97
C LEU A 175 -2.43 -2.33 2.15
N MET A 176 -1.50 -1.37 2.20
CA MET A 176 -0.44 -1.38 3.19
C MET A 176 -0.12 0.01 3.73
N ILE A 177 0.27 0.05 5.01
CA ILE A 177 0.91 1.20 5.63
C ILE A 177 2.35 0.81 5.94
N GLY A 178 3.30 1.66 5.56
CA GLY A 178 4.71 1.48 5.91
C GLY A 178 5.51 2.75 5.67
N ARG A 179 6.46 3.05 6.56
CA ARG A 179 7.31 4.25 6.47
C ARG A 179 6.49 5.56 6.32
N GLY A 180 5.39 5.67 7.06
CA GLY A 180 4.50 6.85 7.02
C GLY A 180 3.61 6.97 5.78
N ARG A 181 3.62 5.98 4.88
CA ARG A 181 2.88 5.97 3.61
C ARG A 181 1.76 4.96 3.61
N LEU A 182 0.62 5.35 3.07
CA LEU A 182 -0.44 4.42 2.66
C LEU A 182 -0.25 4.10 1.18
N MET A 183 -0.35 2.81 0.83
CA MET A 183 -0.22 2.33 -0.54
C MET A 183 -1.30 1.29 -0.84
N LEU A 184 -1.87 1.33 -2.05
CA LEU A 184 -2.78 0.31 -2.58
C LEU A 184 -2.34 -0.13 -3.96
N ARG A 185 -2.34 -1.44 -4.20
CA ARG A 185 -1.83 -2.04 -5.43
C ARG A 185 -2.72 -3.19 -5.87
N THR A 186 -3.05 -3.22 -7.15
CA THR A 186 -3.88 -4.28 -7.72
C THR A 186 -3.62 -4.43 -9.22
N ALA A 187 -3.85 -5.64 -9.74
CA ALA A 187 -3.83 -5.86 -11.18
C ALA A 187 -5.01 -5.13 -11.83
N MET A 188 -4.74 -4.41 -12.91
CA MET A 188 -5.77 -3.70 -13.67
C MET A 188 -5.39 -3.72 -15.15
N PRO A 189 -5.85 -4.72 -15.91
CA PRO A 189 -5.50 -4.86 -17.32
C PRO A 189 -5.84 -3.63 -18.16
N ASP A 190 -6.98 -3.00 -17.87
CA ASP A 190 -7.51 -1.84 -18.57
C ASP A 190 -7.92 -0.75 -17.56
N PRO A 191 -7.62 0.54 -17.82
CA PRO A 191 -7.89 1.64 -16.90
C PRO A 191 -9.36 2.12 -16.97
N VAL A 192 -10.31 1.20 -16.73
CA VAL A 192 -11.74 1.52 -16.78
C VAL A 192 -12.10 2.49 -15.65
N VAL A 193 -12.63 3.67 -16.00
CA VAL A 193 -12.95 4.77 -15.05
C VAL A 193 -13.78 4.30 -13.85
N ALA A 194 -14.80 3.47 -14.07
CA ALA A 194 -15.64 2.97 -12.97
C ALA A 194 -14.83 2.14 -11.95
N GLN A 195 -13.85 1.36 -12.42
CA GLN A 195 -12.96 0.58 -11.55
C GLN A 195 -11.94 1.48 -10.85
N LEU A 196 -11.34 2.43 -11.56
CA LEU A 196 -10.45 3.44 -10.98
C LEU A 196 -11.14 4.19 -9.83
N GLN A 197 -12.38 4.64 -10.05
CA GLN A 197 -13.19 5.29 -9.02
C GLN A 197 -13.49 4.37 -7.83
N ALA A 198 -13.78 3.08 -8.06
CA ALA A 198 -14.03 2.14 -6.98
C ALA A 198 -12.81 1.94 -6.08
N TRP A 199 -11.62 1.77 -6.68
CA TRP A 199 -10.36 1.66 -5.94
C TRP A 199 -9.97 2.96 -5.26
N LEU A 200 -10.14 4.09 -5.92
CA LEU A 200 -9.89 5.39 -5.32
C LEU A 200 -10.80 5.62 -4.10
N ARG A 201 -12.09 5.28 -4.16
CA ARG A 201 -13.00 5.40 -3.00
C ARG A 201 -12.53 4.59 -1.78
N VAL A 202 -12.04 3.37 -2.00
CA VAL A 202 -11.46 2.54 -0.93
C VAL A 202 -10.22 3.20 -0.36
N PHE A 203 -9.33 3.68 -1.24
CA PHE A 203 -8.09 4.34 -0.83
C PHE A 203 -8.35 5.63 -0.05
N GLU A 204 -9.27 6.46 -0.51
CA GLU A 204 -9.71 7.67 0.19
C GLU A 204 -10.33 7.38 1.56
N THR A 205 -11.07 6.27 1.68
CA THR A 205 -11.61 5.81 2.95
C THR A 205 -10.50 5.35 3.89
N ALA A 206 -9.53 4.60 3.37
CA ALA A 206 -8.33 4.20 4.11
C ALA A 206 -7.52 5.41 4.61
N ILE A 207 -7.39 6.47 3.81
CA ILE A 207 -6.77 7.75 4.21
C ILE A 207 -7.51 8.36 5.41
N ARG A 208 -8.84 8.51 5.30
CA ARG A 208 -9.67 9.12 6.34
C ARG A 208 -9.59 8.35 7.66
N GLU A 209 -9.74 7.02 7.60
CA GLU A 209 -9.70 6.18 8.79
C GLU A 209 -8.29 6.14 9.42
N ALA A 210 -7.23 6.12 8.60
CA ALA A 210 -5.86 6.15 9.13
C ALA A 210 -5.56 7.47 9.86
N ARG A 211 -6.05 8.60 9.33
CA ARG A 211 -5.91 9.91 10.00
C ARG A 211 -6.75 10.01 11.27
N ARG A 212 -7.99 9.51 11.26
CA ARG A 212 -8.83 9.43 12.46
C ARG A 212 -8.10 8.71 13.58
N MET A 213 -7.53 7.54 13.28
CA MET A 213 -6.78 6.75 14.23
C MET A 213 -5.49 7.40 14.73
N ALA A 214 -4.78 8.11 13.86
CA ALA A 214 -3.59 8.86 14.24
C ALA A 214 -3.94 9.94 15.27
N ASN A 215 -5.02 10.70 15.04
CA ASN A 215 -5.49 11.75 15.94
C ASN A 215 -5.95 11.17 17.29
N GLU A 216 -6.73 10.08 17.29
CA GLU A 216 -7.18 9.41 18.53
C GLU A 216 -6.00 8.89 19.36
N SER A 217 -4.95 8.39 18.70
CA SER A 217 -3.75 7.91 19.38
C SER A 217 -2.96 9.06 20.01
N THR A 218 -2.92 10.23 19.37
CA THR A 218 -2.31 11.45 19.94
C THR A 218 -3.12 11.95 21.14
N ASP A 219 -4.45 11.94 21.08
CA ASP A 219 -5.31 12.40 22.18
C ASP A 219 -5.24 11.48 23.42
N THR A 220 -5.02 10.18 23.22
CA THR A 220 -4.75 9.25 24.33
C THR A 220 -3.38 9.47 25.00
N VAL A 221 -2.47 10.21 24.35
CA VAL A 221 -1.25 10.76 24.96
C VAL A 221 -1.51 12.22 25.37
N SER A 222 -2.58 12.44 26.13
CA SER A 222 -2.67 13.65 26.93
C SER A 222 -1.51 13.65 27.93
N PRO A 223 -0.79 14.77 28.14
CA PRO A 223 0.38 14.83 28.99
C PRO A 223 -0.08 14.71 30.45
N SER A 224 -0.26 13.48 30.92
CA SER A 224 -0.34 13.22 32.36
C SER A 224 0.99 13.64 32.96
N THR A 225 0.94 14.70 33.74
CA THR A 225 1.99 15.25 34.58
C THR A 225 2.60 14.17 35.48
N HIS A 226 3.55 13.41 34.95
CA HIS A 226 4.57 12.73 35.73
C HIS A 226 5.83 13.57 35.54
N GLY A 227 6.01 14.61 36.36
CA GLY A 227 6.54 14.38 37.69
C GLY A 227 8.04 14.20 37.55
N SER A 228 8.72 15.30 37.24
CA SER A 228 10.17 15.46 37.24
C SER A 228 10.76 14.83 38.51
N SER A 229 11.28 13.61 38.35
CA SER A 229 12.02 12.90 39.38
C SER A 229 13.48 12.92 38.98
N LEU A 230 14.13 14.01 39.40
CA LEU A 230 15.50 14.08 39.92
C LEU A 230 16.53 13.15 39.25
N TRP A 231 17.41 13.78 38.47
CA TRP A 231 18.79 13.31 38.28
C TRP A 231 19.43 13.01 39.64
N SER A 232 19.52 11.72 40.01
CA SER A 232 20.52 11.28 40.98
C SER A 232 21.87 11.27 40.26
N ALA A 233 22.70 12.24 40.64
CA ALA A 233 24.09 12.32 40.23
C ALA A 233 24.90 11.09 40.70
N SER A 234 25.67 10.56 39.75
CA SER A 234 26.98 9.90 39.90
C SER A 234 27.22 8.92 41.05
N ALA A 235 27.29 7.63 40.70
CA ALA A 235 28.18 6.67 41.33
C ALA A 235 29.13 6.11 40.26
N LEU A 236 30.39 6.50 40.31
CA LEU A 236 31.50 5.74 39.70
C LEU A 236 32.44 5.33 40.84
N PRO A 237 32.78 4.03 40.99
CA PRO A 237 33.72 3.54 41.98
C PRO A 237 35.14 3.33 41.41
N GLY A 238 36.14 3.48 42.28
CA GLY A 238 37.57 3.18 42.05
C GLY A 238 38.44 4.44 42.16
N ASP A 239 39.57 4.49 42.85
CA ASP A 239 40.41 3.47 43.49
C ASP A 239 41.20 4.20 44.58
N GLU A 240 41.33 3.58 45.76
CA GLU A 240 42.19 4.05 46.83
C GLU A 240 43.66 3.91 46.42
N ARG A 241 44.51 4.86 46.81
CA ARG A 241 45.91 4.59 47.19
C ARG A 241 46.58 5.83 47.82
N ASP A 242 46.49 5.85 49.15
CA ASP A 242 47.58 5.87 50.13
C ASP A 242 48.82 6.75 49.90
N GLY A 243 49.23 7.47 50.95
CA GLY A 243 50.50 8.22 50.96
C GLY A 243 50.62 9.34 51.99
N THR A 244 50.51 9.03 53.28
CA THR A 244 51.00 9.89 54.38
C THR A 244 52.50 10.19 54.26
N LYS A 245 52.88 11.47 54.34
CA LYS A 245 53.78 12.04 55.38
C LYS A 245 53.92 13.54 55.23
#